data_AF-F2WYM8-F1
#
_entry.id   AF-F2WYM8-F1
#
_cell.length_a   1.000
_cell.length_b   1.000
_cell.length_c   1.000
_cell.angle_alpha   90.00
_cell.angle_beta   90.00
_cell.angle_gamma   90.00
#
_symmetry.space_group_name_H-M   'P 1'
#
loop_
_entity.id
_entity.type
_entity.pdbx_description
1 polymer ?
#
loop_
_entity_poly.entity_id
_entity_poly.type
_entity_poly.pdbx_seq_one_letter_code
_entity_poly.pdbx_strand_id
1 'polypeptide(L)'
;RALKYNGGVKKDNLSEENLPALESGMANLEKHVGNIRKFGVPVIVAINHFAADTPREIELIKDKCRSWNVGVAFSEVFSKGGEGGLDLAGRLCELIDREESNYKPLYGLDLTIREKIEKICREIYGSDSVVYSDQAVKDIKAIEDLGFGSLPVC
;
A
#
# COMPACT_ATOMS: atom_id res chain seq x y z
N ARG A 1 -10.81 -3.40 -11.31
CA ARG A 1 -11.37 -2.02 -11.49
C ARG A 1 -10.49 -0.86 -10.98
N ALA A 2 -10.18 -0.73 -9.69
CA ALA A 2 -9.45 0.44 -9.14
C ALA A 2 -8.06 0.66 -9.78
N LEU A 3 -7.35 -0.41 -10.11
CA LEU A 3 -6.06 -0.31 -10.80
C LEU A 3 -6.21 0.26 -12.22
N LYS A 4 -7.26 -0.11 -12.97
CA LYS A 4 -7.57 0.55 -14.26
C LYS A 4 -7.82 2.06 -14.10
N TYR A 5 -8.47 2.47 -13.01
CA TYR A 5 -8.66 3.88 -12.70
C TYR A 5 -7.31 4.60 -12.46
N ASN A 6 -6.41 3.98 -11.69
CA ASN A 6 -5.04 4.49 -11.51
C ASN A 6 -4.26 4.56 -12.84
N GLY A 7 -4.57 3.65 -13.78
CA GLY A 7 -4.04 3.70 -15.15
C GLY A 7 -4.72 4.70 -16.08
N GLY A 8 -5.65 5.53 -15.58
CA GLY A 8 -6.27 6.63 -16.33
C GLY A 8 -7.67 6.34 -16.89
N VAL A 9 -8.27 5.17 -16.63
CA VAL A 9 -9.64 4.88 -17.08
C VAL A 9 -10.64 5.67 -16.25
N LYS A 10 -11.57 6.37 -16.91
CA LYS A 10 -12.66 7.10 -16.25
C LYS A 10 -13.59 6.16 -15.50
N LYS A 11 -14.17 6.64 -14.40
CA LYS A 11 -15.04 5.86 -13.50
C LYS A 11 -16.17 5.11 -14.23
N ASP A 12 -16.75 5.74 -15.25
CA ASP A 12 -17.90 5.21 -15.99
C ASP A 12 -17.52 4.02 -16.90
N ASN A 13 -16.23 3.85 -17.22
CA ASN A 13 -15.73 2.83 -18.16
C ASN A 13 -15.00 1.67 -17.46
N LEU A 14 -15.05 1.59 -16.12
CA LEU A 14 -14.26 0.61 -15.35
C LEU A 14 -14.73 -0.85 -15.50
N SER A 15 -15.92 -1.07 -16.06
CA SER A 15 -16.48 -2.41 -16.30
C SER A 15 -15.96 -3.05 -17.59
N GLU A 16 -15.36 -2.27 -18.49
CA GLU A 16 -14.77 -2.79 -19.72
C GLU A 16 -13.36 -3.31 -19.45
N GLU A 17 -12.99 -4.42 -20.09
CA GLU A 17 -11.64 -4.96 -19.99
C GLU A 17 -10.61 -3.96 -20.56
N ASN A 18 -9.54 -3.69 -19.82
CA ASN A 18 -8.47 -2.82 -20.31
C ASN A 18 -7.12 -3.22 -19.70
N LEU A 19 -6.43 -4.18 -20.34
CA LEU A 19 -5.12 -4.66 -19.89
C LEU A 19 -4.04 -3.57 -19.88
N PRO A 20 -3.90 -2.68 -20.90
CA PRO A 20 -2.91 -1.61 -20.86
C PRO A 20 -3.09 -0.64 -19.68
N ALA A 21 -4.33 -0.24 -19.38
CA ALA A 21 -4.59 0.62 -18.24
C ALA A 21 -4.39 -0.12 -16.91
N LEU A 22 -4.79 -1.39 -16.84
CA LEU A 22 -4.54 -2.20 -15.66
C LEU A 22 -3.04 -2.29 -15.37
N GLU A 23 -2.24 -2.65 -16.37
CA GLU A 23 -0.78 -2.72 -16.34
C GLU A 23 -0.16 -1.41 -15.85
N SER A 24 -0.57 -0.28 -16.43
CA SER A 24 -0.13 1.06 -16.01
C SER A 24 -0.47 1.34 -14.54
N GLY A 25 -1.68 1.00 -14.11
CA GLY A 25 -2.13 1.19 -12.74
C GLY A 25 -1.49 0.27 -11.70
N MET A 26 -0.81 -0.80 -12.11
CA MET A 26 -0.09 -1.70 -11.20
C MET A 26 1.01 -0.99 -10.42
N ALA A 27 1.57 0.10 -10.95
CA ALA A 27 2.57 0.92 -10.25
C ALA A 27 2.07 1.39 -8.87
N ASN A 28 0.76 1.65 -8.73
CA ASN A 28 0.18 2.00 -7.43
C ASN A 28 0.24 0.84 -6.44
N LEU A 29 -0.12 -0.38 -6.88
CA LEU A 29 -0.04 -1.57 -6.03
C LEU A 29 1.40 -1.92 -5.68
N GLU A 30 2.31 -1.82 -6.65
CA GLU A 30 3.75 -2.01 -6.46
C GLU A 30 4.30 -1.11 -5.36
N LYS A 31 3.95 0.18 -5.41
CA LYS A 31 4.37 1.16 -4.42
C LYS A 31 3.88 0.77 -3.01
N HIS A 32 2.63 0.34 -2.87
CA HIS A 32 2.11 -0.09 -1.56
C HIS A 32 2.77 -1.38 -1.05
N VAL A 33 2.99 -2.37 -1.92
CA VAL A 33 3.76 -3.57 -1.59
C VAL A 33 5.16 -3.20 -1.07
N GLY A 34 5.86 -2.32 -1.79
CA GLY A 34 7.16 -1.81 -1.38
C GLY A 34 7.12 -1.08 -0.04
N ASN A 35 6.09 -0.25 0.18
CA ASN A 35 5.91 0.49 1.43
C ASN A 35 5.72 -0.44 2.64
N ILE A 36 4.86 -1.47 2.52
CA ILE A 36 4.63 -2.41 3.62
C ILE A 36 5.93 -3.17 3.97
N ARG A 37 6.71 -3.57 2.97
CA ARG A 37 8.01 -4.25 3.17
C ARG A 37 9.02 -3.43 3.95
N LYS A 38 8.96 -2.09 3.91
CA LYS A 38 9.85 -1.22 4.72
C LYS A 38 9.68 -1.43 6.22
N PHE A 39 8.49 -1.85 6.63
CA PHE A 39 8.18 -2.16 8.02
C PHE A 39 8.62 -3.57 8.42
N GLY A 40 9.13 -4.40 7.50
CA GLY A 40 9.60 -5.76 7.83
C GLY A 40 8.48 -6.76 8.11
N VAL A 41 7.29 -6.57 7.54
CA VAL A 41 6.15 -7.47 7.71
C VAL A 41 5.86 -8.28 6.44
N PRO A 42 5.46 -9.56 6.55
CA PRO A 42 5.01 -10.35 5.40
C PRO A 42 3.81 -9.69 4.68
N VAL A 43 3.75 -9.83 3.36
CA VAL A 43 2.73 -9.17 2.52
C VAL A 43 2.01 -10.17 1.63
N ILE A 44 0.69 -10.07 1.59
CA ILE A 44 -0.18 -10.74 0.62
C ILE A 44 -1.13 -9.72 -0.01
N VAL A 45 -1.41 -9.87 -1.31
CA VAL A 45 -2.41 -9.06 -2.02
C VAL A 45 -3.73 -9.81 -2.06
N ALA A 46 -4.79 -9.17 -1.57
CA ALA A 46 -6.15 -9.66 -1.72
C ALA A 46 -6.83 -8.98 -2.91
N ILE A 47 -7.33 -9.76 -3.87
CA ILE A 47 -8.15 -9.27 -4.98
C ILE A 47 -9.61 -9.50 -4.62
N ASN A 48 -10.34 -8.40 -4.38
CA ASN A 48 -11.79 -8.46 -4.29
C ASN A 48 -12.37 -8.66 -5.69
N HIS A 49 -13.04 -9.80 -5.92
CA HIS A 49 -13.60 -10.16 -7.21
C HIS A 49 -14.88 -9.39 -7.51
N PHE A 50 -15.00 -8.86 -8.72
CA PHE A 50 -16.22 -8.28 -9.27
C PHE A 50 -16.66 -9.03 -10.53
N ALA A 51 -17.97 -9.05 -10.79
CA ALA A 51 -18.57 -9.77 -11.92
C ALA A 51 -18.04 -9.37 -13.31
N ALA A 52 -17.49 -8.16 -13.45
CA ALA A 52 -16.92 -7.66 -14.70
C ALA A 52 -15.40 -7.89 -14.83
N ASP A 53 -14.72 -8.39 -13.78
CA ASP A 53 -13.30 -8.67 -13.86
C ASP A 53 -13.08 -9.91 -14.73
N THR A 54 -12.23 -9.79 -15.76
CA THR A 54 -12.00 -10.90 -16.70
C THR A 54 -10.87 -11.82 -16.20
N PRO A 55 -10.84 -13.09 -16.66
CA PRO A 55 -9.72 -13.98 -16.35
C PRO A 55 -8.35 -13.41 -16.77
N ARG A 56 -8.30 -12.65 -17.88
CA ARG A 56 -7.04 -12.03 -18.35
C ARG A 56 -6.54 -10.93 -17.43
N GLU A 57 -7.45 -10.07 -16.96
CA GLU A 57 -7.10 -9.03 -15.97
C GLU A 57 -6.60 -9.65 -14.67
N ILE A 58 -7.25 -10.72 -14.25
CA ILE A 58 -6.89 -11.47 -13.06
C ILE A 58 -5.48 -12.08 -13.18
N GLU A 59 -5.18 -12.75 -14.29
CA GLU A 59 -3.86 -13.36 -14.52
C GLU A 59 -2.76 -12.29 -14.59
N LEU A 60 -3.01 -11.14 -15.22
CA LEU A 60 -2.04 -10.03 -15.24
C LEU A 60 -1.68 -9.57 -13.82
N ILE A 61 -2.66 -9.41 -12.93
CA ILE A 61 -2.39 -9.03 -11.54
C ILE A 61 -1.55 -10.11 -10.83
N LYS A 62 -1.87 -11.39 -11.04
CA LYS A 62 -1.11 -12.51 -10.46
C LYS A 62 0.34 -12.51 -10.94
N ASP A 63 0.56 -12.34 -12.23
CA ASP A 63 1.91 -12.36 -12.83
C ASP A 63 2.75 -11.20 -12.31
N LYS A 64 2.17 -10.01 -12.18
CA LYS A 64 2.86 -8.87 -11.58
C LYS A 64 3.20 -9.09 -10.12
N CYS A 65 2.24 -9.53 -9.30
CA CYS A 65 2.53 -9.83 -7.90
C CYS A 65 3.60 -10.92 -7.74
N ARG A 66 3.59 -11.94 -8.62
CA ARG A 66 4.61 -12.98 -8.66
C ARG A 66 6.00 -12.42 -8.97
N SER A 67 6.10 -11.48 -9.93
CA SER A 67 7.37 -10.79 -10.24
C SER A 67 7.94 -10.00 -9.05
N TRP A 68 7.07 -9.59 -8.12
CA TRP A 68 7.47 -8.94 -6.87
C TRP A 68 7.70 -9.92 -5.72
N ASN A 69 7.56 -11.23 -5.93
CA ASN A 69 7.55 -12.26 -4.87
C ASN A 69 6.50 -11.97 -3.79
N VAL A 70 5.27 -11.62 -4.20
CA VAL A 70 4.13 -11.43 -3.30
C VAL A 70 3.01 -12.38 -3.66
N GLY A 71 2.46 -13.05 -2.64
CA GLY A 71 1.30 -13.92 -2.79
C GLY A 71 0.05 -13.14 -3.15
N VAL A 72 -0.86 -13.79 -3.89
CA VAL A 72 -2.17 -13.24 -4.23
C VAL A 72 -3.24 -14.21 -3.74
N ALA A 73 -4.32 -13.67 -3.19
CA ALA A 73 -5.52 -14.42 -2.83
C ALA A 73 -6.77 -13.75 -3.40
N PHE A 74 -7.79 -14.56 -3.71
CA PHE A 74 -9.09 -14.05 -4.13
C PHE A 74 -10.03 -13.92 -2.94
N SER A 75 -10.87 -12.89 -3.02
CA SER A 75 -11.90 -12.62 -2.03
C SER A 75 -13.23 -12.36 -2.72
N GLU A 76 -14.21 -13.19 -2.42
CA GLU A 76 -15.62 -13.06 -2.80
C GLU A 76 -16.49 -12.75 -1.57
N VAL A 77 -15.90 -12.21 -0.50
CA VAL A 77 -16.60 -12.03 0.79
C VAL A 77 -17.84 -11.14 0.70
N PHE A 78 -17.88 -10.24 -0.29
CA PHE A 78 -19.05 -9.40 -0.53
C PHE A 78 -20.28 -10.21 -0.99
N SER A 79 -20.09 -11.21 -1.86
CA SER A 79 -21.19 -12.01 -2.42
C SER A 79 -21.43 -13.31 -1.65
N LYS A 80 -20.39 -13.88 -1.02
CA LYS A 80 -20.43 -15.21 -0.38
C LYS A 80 -20.16 -15.18 1.14
N GLY A 81 -20.03 -13.99 1.74
CA GLY A 81 -19.71 -13.87 3.17
C GLY A 81 -18.39 -14.55 3.52
N GLY A 82 -18.31 -15.19 4.69
CA GLY A 82 -17.08 -15.83 5.15
C GLY A 82 -16.54 -16.93 4.22
N GLU A 83 -17.42 -17.66 3.53
CA GLU A 83 -17.03 -18.71 2.57
C GLU A 83 -16.19 -18.14 1.41
N GLY A 84 -16.53 -16.93 0.94
CA GLY A 84 -15.78 -16.23 -0.10
C GLY A 84 -14.40 -15.74 0.33
N GLY A 85 -14.05 -15.88 1.61
CA GLY A 85 -12.76 -15.47 2.17
C GLY A 85 -11.83 -16.64 2.49
N LEU A 86 -12.23 -17.89 2.26
CA LEU A 86 -11.46 -19.07 2.67
C LEU A 86 -10.08 -19.15 1.98
N ASP A 87 -9.97 -18.78 0.70
CA ASP A 87 -8.68 -18.74 -0.03
C ASP A 87 -7.74 -17.70 0.59
N LEU A 88 -8.24 -16.48 0.86
CA LEU A 88 -7.47 -15.44 1.54
C LEU A 88 -7.05 -15.86 2.95
N ALA A 89 -7.96 -16.44 3.74
CA ALA A 89 -7.65 -16.90 5.08
C ALA A 89 -6.58 -17.99 5.08
N GLY A 90 -6.72 -19.01 4.23
CA GLY A 90 -5.74 -20.10 4.12
C GLY A 90 -4.35 -19.60 3.72
N ARG A 91 -4.27 -18.78 2.66
CA ARG A 91 -2.99 -18.22 2.21
C ARG A 91 -2.35 -17.27 3.23
N LEU A 92 -3.17 -16.55 4.00
CA LEU A 92 -2.67 -15.70 5.08
C LEU A 92 -2.08 -16.55 6.21
N CYS A 93 -2.76 -17.61 6.63
CA CYS A 93 -2.21 -18.57 7.61
C CYS A 93 -0.89 -19.17 7.12
N GLU A 94 -0.84 -19.65 5.87
CA GLU A 94 0.39 -20.19 5.27
C GLU A 94 1.53 -19.17 5.22
N LEU A 95 1.22 -17.90 4.94
CA LEU A 95 2.20 -16.82 4.93
C LEU A 95 2.77 -16.58 6.33
N ILE A 96 1.90 -16.51 7.35
CA ILE A 96 2.29 -16.30 8.75
C ILE A 96 3.14 -17.46 9.25
N ASP A 97 2.79 -18.71 8.89
CA ASP A 97 3.54 -19.89 9.31
C ASP A 97 4.92 -20.00 8.63
N ARG A 98 5.06 -19.50 7.40
CA ARG A 98 6.28 -19.60 6.59
C ARG A 98 7.26 -18.44 6.80
N GLU A 99 6.77 -17.22 7.01
CA GLU A 99 7.58 -16.00 6.99
C GLU A 99 7.52 -15.26 8.33
N GLU A 100 8.67 -15.09 8.97
CA GLU A 100 8.79 -14.33 10.20
C GLU A 100 8.64 -12.82 9.95
N SER A 101 7.88 -12.15 10.82
CA SER A 101 7.82 -10.69 10.83
C SER A 101 8.97 -10.10 11.65
N ASN A 102 9.71 -9.20 11.02
CA ASN A 102 10.75 -8.38 11.65
C ASN A 102 10.29 -6.92 11.74
N TYR A 103 9.12 -6.72 12.36
CA TYR A 103 8.47 -5.43 12.39
C TYR A 103 9.37 -4.34 12.99
N LYS A 104 9.47 -3.21 12.29
CA LYS A 104 10.04 -1.97 12.83
C LYS A 104 9.27 -0.75 12.32
N PRO A 105 9.13 0.31 13.14
CA PRO A 105 8.64 1.59 12.66
C PRO A 105 9.53 2.13 11.54
N LEU A 106 8.96 3.00 10.70
CA LEU A 106 9.71 3.64 9.63
C LEU A 106 10.88 4.48 10.17
N TYR A 107 10.72 5.09 11.34
CA TYR A 107 11.68 6.00 11.95
C TYR A 107 11.70 5.91 13.48
N GLY A 108 12.80 6.35 14.09
CA GLY A 108 12.94 6.50 15.54
C GLY A 108 12.34 7.80 16.07
N LEU A 109 11.89 7.78 17.32
CA LEU A 109 11.27 8.95 17.97
C LEU A 109 12.27 10.05 18.35
N ASP A 110 13.55 9.73 18.33
CA ASP A 110 14.71 10.60 18.57
C ASP A 110 14.98 11.58 17.41
N LEU A 111 14.43 11.32 16.22
CA LEU A 111 14.52 12.24 15.09
C LEU A 111 13.80 13.57 15.38
N THR A 112 14.27 14.65 14.75
CA THR A 112 13.55 15.93 14.73
C THR A 112 12.20 15.77 14.01
N ILE A 113 11.25 16.67 14.29
CA ILE A 113 9.93 16.64 13.63
C ILE A 113 10.08 16.70 12.10
N ARG A 114 11.01 17.52 11.61
CA ARG A 114 11.27 17.67 10.16
C ARG A 114 11.83 16.40 9.54
N GLU A 115 12.76 15.72 10.22
CA GLU A 115 13.31 14.45 9.74
C GLU A 115 12.24 13.35 9.68
N LYS A 116 11.33 13.31 10.67
CA LYS A 116 10.18 12.39 10.66
C LYS A 116 9.28 12.64 9.46
N ILE A 117 8.91 13.90 9.21
CA ILE A 117 8.10 14.31 8.04
C ILE A 117 8.80 13.94 6.74
N GLU A 118 10.07 14.33 6.58
CA GLU A 118 10.86 14.07 5.38
C GLU A 118 10.96 12.57 5.08
N LYS A 119 11.15 11.76 6.12
CA LYS A 119 11.25 10.31 5.99
C LYS A 119 9.93 9.69 5.52
N ILE A 120 8.78 10.13 6.03
CA ILE A 120 7.47 9.70 5.51
C ILE A 120 7.32 10.11 4.04
N CYS A 121 7.58 11.38 3.71
CA CYS A 121 7.41 11.91 2.36
C CYS A 121 8.29 11.17 1.34
N ARG A 122 9.59 11.00 1.63
CA ARG A 122 10.50 10.28 0.73
C ARG A 122 10.19 8.80 0.65
N GLU A 123 10.02 8.15 1.81
CA GLU A 123 9.99 6.70 1.85
C GLU A 123 8.63 6.12 1.47
N ILE A 124 7.53 6.73 1.92
CA ILE A 124 6.17 6.22 1.71
C ILE A 124 5.53 6.87 0.50
N TYR A 125 5.63 8.20 0.34
CA TYR A 125 5.00 8.90 -0.77
C TYR A 125 5.88 8.94 -2.03
N GLY A 126 7.21 8.87 -1.87
CA GLY A 126 8.14 9.02 -2.99
C GLY A 126 8.35 10.49 -3.39
N SER A 127 8.15 11.42 -2.46
CA SER A 127 8.40 12.85 -2.67
C SER A 127 9.90 13.16 -2.74
N ASP A 128 10.28 14.12 -3.58
CA ASP A 128 11.68 14.57 -3.71
C ASP A 128 12.14 15.47 -2.56
N SER A 129 11.23 16.27 -2.01
CA SER A 129 11.50 17.19 -0.89
C SER A 129 10.21 17.65 -0.20
N VAL A 130 10.35 18.20 1.00
CA VAL A 130 9.27 18.88 1.75
C VAL A 130 9.57 20.37 1.83
N VAL A 131 8.55 21.18 1.52
CA VAL A 131 8.61 22.64 1.62
C VAL A 131 7.74 23.10 2.78
N TYR A 132 8.31 23.92 3.65
CA TYR A 132 7.64 24.43 4.84
C TYR A 132 7.29 25.90 4.66
N SER A 133 6.10 26.30 5.07
CA SER A 133 5.76 27.71 5.23
C SER A 133 6.44 28.31 6.47
N ASP A 134 6.60 29.63 6.50
CA ASP A 134 7.14 30.33 7.68
C ASP A 134 6.36 30.04 8.96
N GLN A 135 5.04 29.84 8.86
CA GLN A 135 4.19 29.47 9.98
C GLN A 135 4.51 28.05 10.48
N ALA A 136 4.62 27.08 9.57
CA ALA A 136 4.96 25.71 9.93
C ALA A 136 6.33 25.62 10.62
N VAL A 137 7.30 26.42 10.18
CA VAL A 137 8.62 26.52 10.82
C VAL A 137 8.52 26.99 12.27
N LYS A 138 7.68 28.01 12.54
CA LYS A 138 7.44 28.53 13.90
C LYS A 138 6.70 27.52 14.78
N ASP A 139 5.70 26.85 14.22
CA ASP A 139 4.89 25.88 14.96
C ASP A 139 5.72 24.65 15.36
N ILE A 140 6.55 24.13 14.44
CA ILE A 140 7.49 23.04 14.74
C ILE A 140 8.40 23.41 15.90
N LYS A 141 8.98 24.62 15.86
CA LYS A 141 9.84 25.10 16.94
C LYS A 141 9.08 25.18 18.28
N ALA A 142 7.86 25.72 18.28
CA ALA A 142 7.05 25.80 19.49
C ALA A 142 6.74 24.42 20.07
N ILE A 143 6.46 23.42 19.22
CA ILE A 143 6.21 22.03 19.63
C ILE A 143 7.48 21.42 20.26
N GLU A 144 8.65 21.65 19.66
CA GLU A 144 9.93 21.19 20.20
C GLU A 144 10.26 21.87 21.55
N ASP A 145 10.06 23.18 21.66
CA ASP A 145 10.27 23.96 22.90
C ASP A 145 9.33 23.51 24.04
N LEU A 146 8.13 23.01 23.72
CA LEU A 146 7.20 22.42 24.68
C LEU A 146 7.54 20.97 25.08
N GLY A 147 8.61 20.39 24.54
CA GLY A 147 9.04 19.03 24.85
C GLY A 147 8.30 17.94 24.08
N PHE A 148 7.52 18.29 23.04
CA PHE A 148 6.76 17.33 22.23
C PHE A 148 7.51 16.84 20.98
N GLY A 149 8.78 17.24 20.81
CA GLY A 149 9.60 16.87 19.65
C GLY A 149 9.77 15.36 19.44
N SER A 150 9.69 14.57 20.51
CA SER A 150 9.83 13.10 20.46
C SER A 150 8.52 12.36 20.10
N LEU A 151 7.41 13.06 19.89
CA LEU A 151 6.18 12.40 19.46
C LEU A 151 6.24 11.93 18.00
N PRO A 152 5.42 10.94 17.61
CA PRO A 152 5.20 10.58 16.20
C PRO A 152 4.52 11.72 15.42
N VAL A 153 4.67 11.68 14.09
CA VAL A 153 4.01 12.59 13.14
C VAL A 153 2.81 11.89 12.50
N CYS A 154 1.69 12.60 12.40
CA CYS A 154 0.47 12.20 11.69
C CYS A 154 0.27 13.05 10.43
#